data_AF-A0A1H6Y760-F1
#
_entry.id   AF-A0A1H6Y760-F1
#
_cell.length_a   1.000
_cell.length_b   1.000
_cell.length_c   1.000
_cell.angle_alpha   90.00
_cell.angle_beta   90.00
_cell.angle_gamma   90.00
#
_symmetry.space_group_name_H-M   'P 1'
#
loop_
_entity.id
_entity.type
_entity.pdbx_description
1 polymer ?
#
loop_
_entity_poly.entity_id
_entity_poly.type
_entity_poly.pdbx_seq_one_letter_code
_entity_poly.pdbx_strand_id
1 'polypeptide(L)' 'MTTKSPLLEKKEDIIARIHEASKYVPLDRLYLSPQCGFASCEIGNKLTEHEQWKKIQLVKLVAQEVWG' A
#
# COMPACT_ATOMS: atom_id res chain seq x y z
N MET A 1 -2.79 2.01 2.23
CA MET A 1 -3.25 0.87 1.43
C MET A 1 -4.05 -0.12 2.25
N THR A 2 -5.38 -0.02 2.21
CA THR A 2 -6.28 -0.97 2.88
C THR A 2 -6.38 -2.31 2.14
N THR A 3 -6.38 -3.40 2.90
CA THR A 3 -6.60 -4.77 2.42
C THR A 3 -8.03 -5.26 2.62
N LYS A 4 -8.91 -4.42 3.17
CA LYS A 4 -10.29 -4.77 3.53
C LYS A 4 -11.33 -4.26 2.52
N SER A 5 -10.91 -3.50 1.51
CA SER A 5 -11.79 -3.02 0.44
C SER A 5 -11.16 -3.20 -0.95
N PRO A 6 -11.98 -3.39 -2.00
CA PRO A 6 -11.52 -3.52 -3.39
C PRO A 6 -11.06 -2.20 -4.01
N LEU A 7 -11.34 -1.06 -3.36
CA LEU A 7 -10.91 0.24 -3.86
C LEU A 7 -9.38 0.31 -3.91
N LEU A 8 -8.87 0.65 -5.10
CA LEU A 8 -7.46 0.94 -5.28
C LEU A 8 -7.22 2.39 -4.82
N GLU A 9 -6.29 2.58 -3.90
CA GLU A 9 -5.88 3.92 -3.49
C GLU A 9 -5.14 4.60 -4.65
N LYS A 10 -5.28 5.91 -4.77
CA LYS A 10 -4.51 6.68 -5.75
C LYS A 10 -3.04 6.68 -5.34
N LYS A 11 -2.16 6.49 -6.31
CA LYS A 11 -0.71 6.44 -6.10
C LYS A 11 -0.21 7.74 -5.46
N GLU A 12 -0.73 8.86 -5.93
CA GLU A 12 -0.36 10.22 -5.53
C GLU A 12 -0.67 10.46 -4.04
N ASP A 13 -1.81 9.94 -3.56
CA ASP A 13 -2.22 10.05 -2.16
C ASP A 13 -1.27 9.27 -1.24
N ILE A 14 -0.77 8.10 -1.70
CA ILE A 14 0.19 7.30 -0.93
C ILE A 14 1.54 8.01 -0.85
N ILE A 15 2.03 8.54 -1.96
CA ILE A 15 3.29 9.28 -2.03
C ILE A 15 3.23 10.52 -1.12
N ALA A 16 2.14 11.29 -1.20
CA ALA A 16 1.94 12.46 -0.34
C ALA A 16 2.00 12.11 1.16
N ARG A 17 1.41 10.97 1.56
CA ARG A 17 1.46 10.48 2.94
C ARG A 17 2.85 10.03 3.37
N ILE A 18 3.64 9.44 2.47
CA ILE A 18 5.04 9.07 2.76
C ILE A 18 5.88 10.33 3.00
N HIS A 19 5.72 11.36 2.17
CA HIS A 19 6.40 12.65 2.37
C HIS A 19 5.93 13.40 3.62
N GLU A 20 4.68 13.22 4.03
CA GLU A 20 4.20 13.74 5.30
C GLU A 20 4.88 13.02 6.47
N ALA A 21 4.95 11.69 6.43
CA ALA A 21 5.67 10.89 7.43
C ALA A 21 7.17 11.23 7.47
N SER A 22 7.76 11.59 6.33
CA SER A 22 9.18 11.95 6.25
C SER A 22 9.53 13.25 6.97
N LYS A 23 8.53 14.05 7.39
CA LYS A 23 8.72 15.22 8.26
C LYS A 23 9.06 14.82 9.70
N TYR A 24 8.72 13.60 10.11
CA TYR A 24 8.91 13.10 11.47
C TYR A 24 10.05 12.08 11.57
N VAL A 25 10.25 11.27 10.53
CA VAL A 25 11.29 10.24 10.45
C VAL A 25 12.01 10.36 9.12
N PRO A 26 13.35 10.30 9.05
CA PRO A 26 14.08 10.30 7.79
C PRO A 26 13.54 9.27 6.77
N LEU A 27 13.47 9.66 5.49
CA LEU A 27 12.85 8.85 4.44
C LEU A 27 13.56 7.48 4.25
N ASP A 28 14.87 7.43 4.48
CA ASP A 28 15.70 6.21 4.44
C ASP A 28 15.37 5.20 5.55
N ARG A 29 14.61 5.62 6.56
CA ARG A 29 14.10 4.78 7.66
C ARG A 29 12.62 4.44 7.53
N LEU A 30 11.98 4.83 6.43
CA LEU A 30 10.59 4.50 6.15
C LEU A 30 10.50 3.38 5.11
N TYR A 31 9.47 2.55 5.26
CA TYR A 31 9.16 1.44 4.34
C TYR A 31 7.65 1.40 4.08
N LEU A 32 7.26 0.92 2.90
CA LEU A 32 5.87 0.83 2.50
C LEU A 32 5.38 -0.63 2.53
N SER A 33 4.27 -0.87 3.20
CA SER A 33 3.56 -2.16 3.19
C SER A 33 2.04 -1.97 3.12
N PRO A 34 1.28 -3.01 2.72
CA PRO A 34 -0.16 -3.05 2.95
C PRO A 34 -0.49 -2.95 4.45
N GLN A 35 -1.71 -2.51 4.78
CA GLN A 35 -2.16 -2.40 6.19
C GLN A 35 -2.21 -3.73 6.94
N CYS A 36 -2.54 -4.83 6.26
CA CYS A 36 -2.63 -6.16 6.85
C CYS A 36 -2.42 -7.20 5.74
N GLY A 37 -2.32 -8.49 6.08
CA GLY A 37 -2.32 -9.56 5.09
C GLY A 37 -3.68 -9.67 4.39
N PHE A 38 -3.70 -10.18 3.16
CA PHE A 38 -4.95 -10.36 2.38
C PHE A 38 -5.86 -11.47 2.95
N ALA A 39 -5.36 -12.31 3.86
CA ALA A 39 -6.03 -13.47 4.43
C ALA A 39 -6.76 -13.20 5.78
N SER A 40 -7.03 -11.94 6.15
CA SER A 40 -7.31 -11.55 7.53
C SER A 40 -8.80 -11.54 7.98
N CYS A 41 -9.70 -12.31 7.36
CA CYS A 41 -11.09 -12.48 7.83
C CYS A 41 -11.64 -13.90 7.55
N GLU A 42 -12.32 -14.52 8.53
CA GLU A 42 -13.09 -15.78 8.39
C GLU A 42 -14.14 -15.73 7.27
N ILE A 43 -14.65 -14.53 6.96
CA ILE A 43 -15.65 -14.28 5.91
C ILE A 43 -15.02 -14.20 4.51
N GLY A 44 -13.67 -14.20 4.44
CA GLY A 44 -12.91 -13.90 3.24
C GLY A 44 -13.01 -12.42 2.88
N ASN A 45 -11.88 -11.75 2.67
CA ASN A 45 -11.96 -10.48 1.94
C ASN A 45 -12.57 -10.79 0.57
N LYS A 46 -13.61 -10.05 0.16
CA LYS A 46 -14.17 -10.09 -1.21
C LYS A 46 -13.18 -9.46 -2.20
N LEU A 47 -11.98 -10.03 -2.28
CA LEU A 47 -10.89 -9.63 -3.16
C LEU A 47 -10.53 -10.84 -4.01
N THR A 48 -10.75 -10.71 -5.31
CA THR A 48 -10.22 -11.65 -6.28
C THR A 48 -8.70 -11.64 -6.24
N GLU A 49 -8.08 -12.74 -6.65
CA GLU A 49 -6.61 -12.83 -6.76
C GLU A 49 -6.03 -11.69 -7.61
N HIS A 50 -6.72 -11.33 -8.70
CA HIS A 50 -6.34 -10.21 -9.57
C HIS A 50 -6.29 -8.87 -8.82
N GLU A 51 -7.26 -8.60 -7.94
CA GLU A 51 -7.28 -7.39 -7.13
C GLU A 51 -6.16 -7.38 -6.07
N GLN A 52 -5.82 -8.55 -5.52
CA GLN A 52 -4.68 -8.68 -4.61
C GLN A 52 -3.36 -8.36 -5.33
N TRP A 53 -3.15 -8.91 -6.53
CA TRP A 53 -1.97 -8.61 -7.35
C TRP A 53 -1.90 -7.15 -7.78
N LYS A 54 -3.02 -6.52 -8.15
CA LYS A 54 -3.07 -5.08 -8.44
C LYS A 54 -2.61 -4.24 -7.25
N LYS A 55 -3.00 -4.62 -6.03
CA LYS A 55 -2.55 -3.94 -4.80
C LYS A 55 -1.05 -4.14 -4.56
N ILE A 56 -0.52 -5.35 -4.78
CA ILE A 56 0.94 -5.59 -4.69
C ILE A 56 1.70 -4.78 -5.74
N GLN A 57 1.20 -4.73 -6.98
CA GLN A 57 1.79 -3.92 -8.06
C GLN A 57 1.82 -2.44 -7.70
N LEU A 58 0.74 -1.91 -7.11
CA LEU A 58 0.68 -0.53 -6.63
C LEU A 58 1.76 -0.25 -5.56
N VAL A 59 1.94 -1.14 -4.58
CA VAL A 59 3.00 -1.00 -3.57
C VAL A 59 4.37 -0.94 -4.24
N LYS A 60 4.64 -1.85 -5.17
CA LYS A 60 5.93 -1.89 -5.88
C LYS A 60 6.18 -0.60 -6.67
N LEU A 61 5.17 -0.10 -7.38
CA LEU A 61 5.27 1.14 -8.15
C LEU A 61 5.57 2.34 -7.24
N VAL A 62 4.82 2.51 -6.15
CA VAL A 62 5.07 3.60 -5.20
C VAL A 62 6.46 3.45 -4.57
N ALA A 63 6.87 2.24 -4.21
CA ALA A 63 8.17 2.03 -3.60
C ALA A 63 9.33 2.38 -4.55
N GLN A 64 9.21 2.05 -5.83
CA GLN A 64 10.19 2.43 -6.86
C GLN A 64 10.24 3.95 -7.08
N GLU A 65 9.09 4.64 -7.02
CA GLU A 65 9.04 6.09 -7.22
C GLU A 65 9.60 6.89 -6.04
N VAL A 66 9.51 6.34 -4.82
CA VAL A 66 9.97 7.03 -3.61
C VAL A 66 11.42 6.67 -3.24
N TRP A 67 11.85 5.43 -3.44
CA TRP A 67 13.18 4.93 -3.01
C TRP A 67 14.07 4.36 -4.13
N GLY A 68 13.57 4.25 -5.38
CA GLY A 68 14.37 3.82 -6.53
C GLY A 68 15.17 4.96 -7.15
#